data_AF-A0A2J6XM22-F1
#
_entry.id   AF-A0A2J6XM22-F1
#
_cell.length_a   1.000
_cell.length_b   1.000
_cell.length_c   1.000
_cell.angle_alpha   90.00
_cell.angle_beta   90.00
_cell.angle_gamma   90.00
#
_symmetry.space_group_name_H-M   'P 1'
#
loop_
_entity.id
_entity.type
_entity.pdbx_description
1 polymer ?
#
loop_
_entity_poly.entity_id
_entity_poly.type
_entity_poly.pdbx_seq_one_letter_code
_entity_poly.pdbx_strand_id
1 'polypeptide(L)'
;MTKEQKIKEHKYKVTIQWFKRDMIDLNDVSFQVYKLTSKEENEGKGDPLNALYNLAEEEKNKRNKGDFFIITIESIETKYVIADGIKDRSTRLLYNIPTKLNKVGLVSKDKLKLGPEGYFILKNNDIKWIDINEELYVYDGPLKSNEDVELIIFDTDKDRRVIKTQHLSTMKLSFQIPQQQNQSDLDNENALNEDNNLS
;
A
#
# COMPACT_ATOMS: atom_id res chain seq x y z
N MET A 1 -4.89 -48.44 -26.71
CA MET A 1 -5.32 -48.46 -25.29
C MET A 1 -4.75 -47.22 -24.61
N THR A 2 -5.59 -46.22 -24.41
CA THR A 2 -5.20 -44.92 -23.85
C THR A 2 -5.09 -45.10 -22.33
N LYS A 3 -3.92 -44.84 -21.75
CA LYS A 3 -3.72 -44.87 -20.30
C LYS A 3 -4.56 -43.75 -19.69
N GLU A 4 -5.66 -44.09 -19.03
CA GLU A 4 -6.34 -43.20 -18.10
C GLU A 4 -5.33 -42.80 -17.02
N GLN A 5 -4.77 -41.59 -17.14
CA GLN A 5 -4.10 -40.95 -16.02
C GLN A 5 -5.18 -40.72 -14.96
N LYS A 6 -5.15 -41.53 -13.90
CA LYS A 6 -5.86 -41.21 -12.65
C LYS A 6 -5.35 -39.84 -12.19
N ILE A 7 -6.11 -38.80 -12.47
CA ILE A 7 -5.91 -37.49 -11.88
C ILE A 7 -6.05 -37.72 -10.38
N LYS A 8 -4.94 -37.67 -9.63
CA LYS A 8 -5.00 -37.65 -8.17
C LYS A 8 -5.88 -36.46 -7.81
N GLU A 9 -7.03 -36.72 -7.18
CA GLU A 9 -7.83 -35.66 -6.58
C GLU A 9 -7.01 -35.06 -5.43
N HIS A 10 -6.36 -33.93 -5.66
CA HIS A 10 -5.66 -33.21 -4.61
C HIS A 10 -6.72 -32.51 -3.77
N LYS A 11 -6.84 -32.91 -2.51
CA LYS A 11 -7.63 -32.17 -1.52
C LYS A 11 -6.83 -30.94 -1.11
N TYR A 12 -7.51 -29.80 -1.03
CA TYR A 12 -6.91 -28.56 -0.57
C TYR A 12 -7.91 -27.80 0.31
N LYS A 13 -7.37 -27.05 1.26
CA LYS A 13 -8.11 -26.09 2.07
C LYS A 13 -8.08 -24.74 1.36
N VAL A 14 -9.22 -24.06 1.30
CA VAL A 14 -9.36 -22.70 0.83
C VAL A 14 -9.64 -21.81 2.03
N THR A 15 -8.97 -20.68 2.12
CA THR A 15 -9.28 -19.62 3.08
C THR A 15 -9.39 -18.30 2.34
N ILE A 16 -10.52 -17.64 2.47
CA ILE A 16 -10.77 -16.31 1.89
C ILE A 16 -10.95 -15.33 3.04
N GLN A 17 -10.16 -14.27 3.04
CA GLN A 17 -10.23 -13.19 4.03
C GLN A 17 -10.58 -11.90 3.32
N TRP A 18 -11.58 -11.18 3.83
CA TRP A 18 -11.94 -9.85 3.35
C TRP A 18 -11.59 -8.81 4.39
N PHE A 19 -11.06 -7.70 3.91
CA PHE A 19 -10.63 -6.60 4.74
C PHE A 19 -11.30 -5.32 4.28
N LYS A 20 -11.71 -4.50 5.24
CA LYS A 20 -12.15 -3.14 4.98
C LYS A 20 -11.07 -2.17 5.43
N ARG A 21 -10.80 -1.19 4.58
CA ARG A 21 -9.87 -0.13 4.89
C ARG A 21 -10.52 0.82 5.89
N ASP A 22 -9.71 1.24 6.85
CA ASP A 22 -10.07 2.22 7.87
C ASP A 22 -8.86 3.14 8.11
N MET A 23 -9.05 4.18 8.90
CA MET A 23 -7.99 5.06 9.35
C MET A 23 -7.84 4.95 10.85
N ILE A 24 -6.61 4.77 11.32
CA ILE A 24 -6.30 4.88 12.74
C ILE A 24 -5.58 6.20 13.01
N ASP A 25 -5.96 6.84 14.11
CA ASP A 25 -5.31 8.02 14.66
C ASP A 25 -4.79 7.68 16.06
N LEU A 26 -3.48 7.78 16.23
CA LEU A 26 -2.76 7.50 17.48
C LEU A 26 -2.19 8.79 18.09
N ASN A 27 -2.90 9.91 17.91
CA ASN A 27 -2.53 11.29 18.29
C ASN A 27 -1.34 11.84 17.50
N ASP A 28 -0.17 11.20 17.63
CA ASP A 28 1.09 11.66 17.04
C ASP A 28 1.31 11.09 15.62
N VAL A 29 0.49 10.15 15.19
CA VAL A 29 0.57 9.50 13.87
C VAL A 29 -0.82 9.06 13.41
N SER A 30 -1.10 9.20 12.12
CA SER A 30 -2.29 8.61 11.50
C SER A 30 -1.94 7.90 10.19
N PHE A 31 -2.60 6.76 9.96
CA PHE A 31 -2.30 5.90 8.83
C PHE A 31 -3.49 4.99 8.46
N GLN A 32 -3.46 4.48 7.23
CA GLN A 32 -4.45 3.53 6.76
C GLN A 32 -4.19 2.17 7.41
N VAL A 33 -5.25 1.51 7.83
CA VAL A 33 -5.24 0.14 8.33
C VAL A 33 -6.34 -0.66 7.65
N TYR A 34 -6.23 -1.98 7.75
CA TYR A 34 -7.21 -2.92 7.27
C TYR A 34 -7.77 -3.69 8.46
N LYS A 35 -9.11 -3.72 8.56
CA LYS A 35 -9.85 -4.53 9.54
C LYS A 35 -10.37 -5.77 8.83
N LEU A 36 -10.09 -6.94 9.39
CA LEU A 36 -10.66 -8.20 8.91
C LEU A 36 -12.18 -8.17 9.15
N THR A 37 -12.99 -8.22 8.08
CA THR A 37 -14.44 -8.15 8.18
C THR A 37 -15.10 -9.53 8.10
N SER A 38 -14.48 -10.45 7.37
CA SER A 38 -14.97 -11.81 7.24
C SER A 38 -13.83 -12.75 6.89
N LYS A 39 -14.00 -14.02 7.29
CA LYS A 39 -13.15 -15.14 6.94
C LYS A 39 -14.03 -16.33 6.59
N GLU A 40 -13.85 -16.84 5.38
CA GLU A 40 -14.47 -18.10 4.95
C GLU A 40 -13.39 -19.17 4.82
N GLU A 41 -13.71 -20.36 5.30
CA GLU A 41 -12.87 -21.55 5.15
C GLU A 41 -13.68 -22.64 4.46
N ASN A 42 -13.14 -23.17 3.37
CA ASN A 42 -13.77 -24.22 2.57
C ASN A 42 -12.75 -25.31 2.25
N GLU A 43 -13.24 -26.45 1.78
CA GLU A 43 -12.41 -27.52 1.23
C GLU A 43 -12.76 -27.73 -0.24
N GLY A 44 -11.76 -28.03 -1.05
CA GLY A 44 -11.92 -28.33 -2.46
C GLY A 44 -11.12 -29.54 -2.88
N LYS A 45 -11.42 -30.00 -4.10
CA LYS A 45 -10.72 -31.09 -4.76
C LYS A 45 -10.40 -30.71 -6.19
N GLY A 46 -9.27 -31.17 -6.70
CA GLY A 46 -8.86 -30.96 -8.09
C GLY A 46 -7.55 -30.19 -8.16
N ASP A 47 -7.41 -29.34 -9.18
CA ASP A 47 -6.21 -28.51 -9.36
C ASP A 47 -6.30 -27.23 -8.50
N PRO A 48 -5.45 -27.08 -7.47
CA PRO A 48 -5.49 -25.93 -6.57
C PRO A 48 -5.17 -24.60 -7.28
N LEU A 49 -4.37 -24.60 -8.34
CA LEU A 49 -4.02 -23.36 -9.04
C LEU A 49 -5.18 -22.86 -9.90
N ASN A 50 -5.84 -23.76 -10.63
CA ASN A 50 -7.05 -23.42 -11.38
C ASN A 50 -8.18 -22.94 -10.46
N ALA A 51 -8.36 -23.60 -9.31
CA ALA A 51 -9.32 -23.16 -8.30
C ALA A 51 -9.02 -21.75 -7.77
N LEU A 52 -7.75 -21.43 -7.54
CA LEU A 52 -7.31 -20.11 -7.07
C LEU A 52 -7.70 -19.01 -8.05
N TYR A 53 -7.45 -19.20 -9.35
CA TYR A 53 -7.79 -18.20 -10.38
C TYR A 53 -9.30 -18.02 -10.53
N ASN A 54 -10.07 -19.12 -10.54
CA ASN A 54 -11.53 -19.04 -10.62
C ASN A 54 -12.11 -18.28 -9.42
N LEU A 55 -11.68 -18.64 -8.20
CA LEU A 55 -12.08 -17.94 -6.99
C LEU A 55 -11.65 -16.48 -7.01
N ALA A 56 -10.45 -16.15 -7.51
CA ALA A 56 -10.00 -14.77 -7.61
C ALA A 56 -10.88 -13.93 -8.54
N GLU A 57 -11.33 -14.47 -9.67
CA GLU A 57 -12.22 -13.76 -10.59
C GLU A 57 -13.64 -13.62 -10.02
N GLU A 58 -14.17 -14.66 -9.38
CA GLU A 58 -15.41 -14.57 -8.60
C GLU A 58 -15.28 -13.51 -7.49
N GLU A 59 -14.14 -13.52 -6.80
CA GLU A 59 -13.77 -12.56 -5.77
C GLU A 59 -13.37 -11.17 -6.32
N LYS A 60 -13.35 -10.93 -7.62
CA LYS A 60 -13.35 -9.55 -8.16
C LYS A 60 -14.75 -9.03 -8.46
N ASN A 61 -15.67 -9.92 -8.85
CA ASN A 61 -16.96 -9.51 -9.42
C ASN A 61 -18.12 -9.29 -8.41
N LYS A 62 -18.10 -9.92 -7.22
CA LYS A 62 -19.06 -9.59 -6.12
C LYS A 62 -18.98 -8.12 -5.67
N ARG A 63 -20.14 -7.48 -5.49
CA ARG A 63 -20.31 -6.03 -5.18
C ARG A 63 -20.04 -5.60 -3.74
N ASN A 64 -20.12 -6.49 -2.75
CA ASN A 64 -20.05 -6.16 -1.32
C ASN A 64 -18.69 -6.43 -0.68
N LYS A 65 -17.63 -6.41 -1.48
CA LYS A 65 -16.30 -6.80 -1.00
C LYS A 65 -15.65 -5.65 -0.29
N GLY A 66 -15.08 -5.94 0.87
CA GLY A 66 -14.17 -5.01 1.51
C GLY A 66 -13.08 -4.54 0.53
N ASP A 67 -12.38 -3.47 0.88
CA ASP A 67 -11.38 -2.82 0.03
C ASP A 67 -10.19 -3.72 -0.36
N PHE A 68 -10.03 -4.88 0.28
CA PHE A 68 -8.98 -5.86 0.00
C PHE A 68 -9.45 -7.29 0.31
N PHE A 69 -8.97 -8.29 -0.44
CA PHE A 69 -9.15 -9.69 -0.12
C PHE A 69 -7.87 -10.51 -0.31
N ILE A 70 -7.76 -11.61 0.44
CA ILE A 70 -6.68 -12.59 0.32
C ILE A 70 -7.32 -13.97 0.18
N ILE A 71 -6.96 -14.70 -0.87
CA ILE A 71 -7.31 -16.10 -1.07
C ILE A 71 -6.05 -16.93 -0.86
N THR A 72 -6.11 -17.85 0.08
CA THR A 72 -5.09 -18.86 0.32
C THR A 72 -5.64 -20.22 -0.03
N ILE A 73 -4.95 -20.96 -0.89
CA ILE A 73 -5.22 -22.38 -1.14
C ILE A 73 -4.02 -23.19 -0.67
N GLU A 74 -4.26 -24.11 0.26
CA GLU A 74 -3.23 -24.92 0.90
C GLU A 74 -3.53 -26.40 0.69
N SER A 75 -2.61 -27.09 0.03
CA SER A 75 -2.58 -28.55 -0.09
C SER A 75 -1.45 -29.10 0.79
N ILE A 76 -1.32 -30.44 0.84
CA ILE A 76 -0.24 -31.10 1.59
C ILE A 76 1.15 -30.65 1.11
N GLU A 77 1.30 -30.35 -0.18
CA GLU A 77 2.60 -30.10 -0.82
C GLU A 77 2.84 -28.62 -1.13
N THR A 78 1.77 -27.83 -1.28
CA THR A 78 1.87 -26.47 -1.85
C THR A 78 0.90 -25.51 -1.20
N LYS A 79 1.34 -24.25 -1.05
CA LYS A 79 0.49 -23.14 -0.65
C LYS A 79 0.52 -22.06 -1.73
N TYR A 80 -0.65 -21.73 -2.26
CA TYR A 80 -0.84 -20.64 -3.21
C TYR A 80 -1.60 -19.49 -2.56
N VAL A 81 -1.20 -18.26 -2.90
CA VAL A 81 -1.82 -17.05 -2.36
C VAL A 81 -2.06 -16.06 -3.49
N ILE A 82 -3.30 -15.59 -3.62
CA ILE A 82 -3.64 -14.39 -4.39
C ILE A 82 -4.18 -13.34 -3.42
N ALA A 83 -3.78 -12.10 -3.66
CA ALA A 83 -4.23 -10.96 -2.91
C ALA A 83 -4.54 -9.83 -3.88
N ASP A 84 -5.68 -9.18 -3.68
CA ASP A 84 -6.10 -8.05 -4.50
C ASP A 84 -6.87 -7.04 -3.66
N GLY A 85 -6.76 -5.76 -4.03
CA GLY A 85 -7.41 -4.68 -3.32
C GLY A 85 -7.01 -3.30 -3.82
N ILE A 86 -7.68 -2.29 -3.29
CA ILE A 86 -7.47 -0.90 -3.67
C ILE A 86 -6.08 -0.47 -3.23
N LYS A 87 -5.20 -0.23 -4.21
CA LYS A 87 -3.88 0.36 -3.98
C LYS A 87 -4.01 1.87 -4.07
N ASP A 88 -3.83 2.56 -2.96
CA ASP A 88 -3.62 4.00 -3.00
C ASP A 88 -2.26 4.26 -3.64
N ARG A 89 -2.24 4.95 -4.78
CA ARG A 89 -0.98 5.28 -5.47
C ARG A 89 -0.18 6.33 -4.70
N SER A 90 -0.79 7.00 -3.71
CA SER A 90 -0.15 8.08 -2.96
C SER A 90 0.69 7.62 -1.77
N THR A 91 0.52 6.38 -1.32
CA THR A 91 1.27 5.81 -0.18
C THR A 91 2.26 4.76 -0.65
N ARG A 92 3.41 4.69 0.05
CA ARG A 92 4.39 3.64 -0.20
C ARG A 92 3.86 2.31 0.35
N LEU A 93 3.89 1.28 -0.48
CA LEU A 93 3.60 -0.08 -0.05
C LEU A 93 4.65 -0.56 0.97
N LEU A 94 4.20 -1.07 2.12
CA LEU A 94 5.08 -1.65 3.15
C LEU A 94 5.16 -3.17 3.05
N TYR A 95 4.02 -3.80 2.74
CA TYR A 95 3.88 -5.25 2.67
C TYR A 95 3.20 -5.67 1.37
N ASN A 96 3.47 -6.90 0.93
CA ASN A 96 2.80 -7.48 -0.24
C ASN A 96 1.33 -7.84 0.02
N ILE A 97 0.95 -8.04 1.29
CA ILE A 97 -0.42 -8.30 1.77
C ILE A 97 -0.62 -7.63 3.14
N PRO A 98 -1.86 -7.29 3.54
CA PRO A 98 -2.17 -6.87 4.91
C PRO A 98 -1.52 -7.78 5.95
N THR A 99 -0.77 -7.19 6.87
CA THR A 99 0.06 -7.88 7.85
C THR A 99 -0.30 -7.40 9.25
N LYS A 100 -0.46 -8.31 10.22
CA LYS A 100 -1.08 -7.97 11.51
C LYS A 100 -0.17 -7.05 12.31
N LEU A 101 -0.71 -5.92 12.75
CA LEU A 101 0.00 -4.92 13.53
C LEU A 101 -0.12 -5.25 15.02
N ASN A 102 1.02 -5.36 15.70
CA ASN A 102 1.07 -5.60 17.14
C ASN A 102 1.31 -4.30 17.91
N LYS A 103 2.27 -3.49 17.48
CA LYS A 103 2.65 -2.24 18.15
C LYS A 103 3.11 -1.18 17.15
N VAL A 104 2.96 0.08 17.54
CA VAL A 104 3.55 1.24 16.85
C VAL A 104 4.57 1.91 17.75
N GLY A 105 5.82 2.00 17.30
CA GLY A 105 6.88 2.71 17.98
C GLY A 105 7.06 4.09 17.35
N LEU A 106 7.15 5.13 18.17
CA LEU A 106 7.43 6.50 17.75
C LEU A 106 8.76 6.95 18.32
N VAL A 107 9.59 7.56 17.48
CA VAL A 107 10.90 8.09 17.87
C VAL A 107 10.93 9.58 17.55
N SER A 108 11.13 10.38 18.59
CA SER A 108 11.24 11.83 18.47
C SER A 108 12.62 12.26 17.96
N LYS A 109 12.67 13.43 17.29
CA LYS A 109 13.90 14.00 16.73
C LYS A 109 15.03 14.14 17.74
N ASP A 110 14.72 14.54 18.97
CA ASP A 110 15.70 14.76 20.06
C ASP A 110 16.36 13.46 20.55
N LYS A 111 15.72 12.31 20.30
CA LYS A 111 16.23 11.00 20.70
C LYS A 111 17.17 10.37 19.67
N LEU A 112 17.20 10.89 18.45
CA LEU A 112 18.06 10.34 17.40
C LEU A 112 19.46 10.91 17.48
N LYS A 113 20.40 10.03 17.81
CA LYS A 113 21.83 10.34 17.81
C LYS A 113 22.48 9.73 16.58
N LEU A 114 23.21 10.57 15.85
CA LEU A 114 24.10 10.12 14.79
C LEU A 114 25.24 9.32 15.43
N GLY A 115 25.37 8.07 15.01
CA GLY A 115 26.50 7.22 15.35
C GLY A 115 27.76 7.64 14.58
N PRO A 116 28.93 7.12 15.00
CA PRO A 116 30.22 7.46 14.40
C PRO A 116 30.33 7.11 12.91
N GLU A 117 29.50 6.18 12.41
CA GLU A 117 29.46 5.77 11.00
C GLU A 117 28.28 6.38 10.22
N GLY A 118 27.61 7.41 10.77
CA GLY A 118 26.46 8.06 10.12
C GLY A 118 25.14 7.28 10.18
N TYR A 119 25.12 6.11 10.80
CA TYR A 119 23.89 5.39 11.14
C TYR A 119 23.24 5.94 12.41
N PHE A 120 21.91 5.94 12.47
CA PHE A 120 21.19 6.26 13.70
C PHE A 120 21.34 5.13 14.72
N ILE A 121 21.76 5.48 15.94
CA ILE A 121 21.75 4.53 17.06
C ILE A 121 20.42 4.66 17.78
N LEU A 122 19.59 3.63 17.70
CA LEU A 122 18.28 3.58 18.36
C LEU A 122 18.33 2.61 19.55
N LYS A 123 18.05 3.10 20.76
CA LYS A 123 17.84 2.23 21.93
C LYS A 123 16.34 1.99 22.13
N ASN A 124 15.97 0.81 22.63
CA ASN A 124 14.55 0.52 22.89
C ASN A 124 13.88 1.53 23.84
N ASN A 125 14.63 2.09 24.80
CA ASN A 125 14.11 3.10 25.73
C ASN A 125 13.84 4.47 25.07
N ASP A 126 14.38 4.70 23.86
CA ASP A 126 14.15 5.91 23.08
C ASP A 126 12.86 5.82 22.23
N ILE A 127 12.19 4.67 22.25
CA ILE A 127 10.98 4.39 21.47
C ILE A 127 9.75 4.46 22.38
N LYS A 128 8.83 5.38 22.06
CA LYS A 128 7.50 5.41 22.65
C LYS A 128 6.63 4.35 21.96
N TRP A 129 6.41 3.23 22.63
CA TRP A 129 5.56 2.16 22.12
C TRP A 129 4.09 2.39 22.45
N ILE A 130 3.23 2.15 21.45
CA ILE A 130 1.78 2.15 21.55
C ILE A 130 1.32 0.73 21.18
N ASP A 131 0.71 0.04 22.14
CA ASP A 131 0.16 -1.30 21.93
C ASP A 131 -1.16 -1.21 21.15
N ILE A 132 -1.30 -2.07 20.14
CA ILE A 132 -2.52 -2.18 19.34
C ILE A 132 -3.34 -3.35 19.85
N ASN A 133 -4.42 -3.03 20.57
CA ASN A 133 -5.29 -4.04 21.20
C ASN A 133 -6.36 -4.61 20.25
N GLU A 134 -6.59 -3.94 19.12
CA GLU A 134 -7.51 -4.38 18.07
C GLU A 134 -6.80 -5.25 17.03
N GLU A 135 -7.56 -6.09 16.33
CA GLU A 135 -7.03 -6.88 15.23
C GLU A 135 -6.93 -6.02 13.96
N LEU A 136 -5.84 -5.25 13.86
CA LEU A 136 -5.56 -4.35 12.75
C LEU A 136 -4.42 -4.87 11.88
N TYR A 137 -4.50 -4.56 10.59
CA TYR A 137 -3.52 -4.98 9.61
C TYR A 137 -2.96 -3.75 8.88
N VAL A 138 -1.65 -3.74 8.65
CA VAL A 138 -0.96 -2.71 7.87
C VAL A 138 -0.55 -3.27 6.51
N TYR A 139 -0.63 -2.42 5.49
CA TYR A 139 -0.30 -2.78 4.11
C TYR A 139 0.52 -1.67 3.45
N ASP A 140 0.15 -0.42 3.68
CA ASP A 140 0.80 0.79 3.19
C ASP A 140 1.32 1.68 4.33
N GLY A 141 2.11 2.68 3.92
CA GLY A 141 2.85 3.57 4.80
C GLY A 141 1.97 4.56 5.56
N PRO A 142 2.51 5.19 6.62
CA PRO A 142 1.80 6.23 7.32
C PRO A 142 1.49 7.42 6.42
N LEU A 143 0.40 8.12 6.75
CA LEU A 143 -0.05 9.28 5.98
C LEU A 143 0.43 10.58 6.61
N LYS A 144 0.42 10.65 7.94
CA LYS A 144 0.79 11.85 8.69
C LYS A 144 1.48 11.46 9.99
N SER A 145 2.36 12.34 10.44
CA SER A 145 2.95 12.31 11.76
C SER A 145 3.06 13.72 12.31
N ASN A 146 3.11 13.84 13.63
CA ASN A 146 3.53 15.07 14.28
C ASN A 146 4.95 15.44 13.84
N GLU A 147 5.26 16.74 13.76
CA GLU A 147 6.53 17.26 13.28
C GLU A 147 7.71 16.83 14.16
N ASP A 148 7.47 16.56 15.44
CA ASP A 148 8.49 16.12 16.38
C ASP A 148 8.86 14.64 16.23
N VAL A 149 8.06 13.85 15.50
CA VAL A 149 8.32 12.43 15.22
C VAL A 149 9.23 12.32 14.00
N GLU A 150 10.37 11.65 14.15
CA GLU A 150 11.35 11.44 13.08
C GLU A 150 11.25 10.03 12.49
N LEU A 151 10.99 9.02 13.32
CA LEU A 151 10.79 7.63 12.87
C LEU A 151 9.49 7.06 13.42
N ILE A 152 8.82 6.28 12.58
CA ILE A 152 7.70 5.40 12.95
C ILE A 152 8.15 3.96 12.74
N ILE A 153 7.83 3.10 13.69
CA ILE A 153 8.18 1.68 13.67
C ILE A 153 6.88 0.88 13.76
N PHE A 154 6.59 0.05 12.75
CA PHE A 154 5.52 -0.94 12.84
C PHE A 154 6.11 -2.27 13.27
N ASP A 155 5.73 -2.75 14.45
CA ASP A 155 6.02 -4.09 14.94
C ASP A 155 4.85 -4.99 14.55
N THR A 156 5.10 -5.95 13.66
CA THR A 156 4.08 -6.82 13.09
C THR A 156 4.31 -8.29 13.46
N ASP A 157 3.38 -9.16 13.08
CA ASP A 157 3.52 -10.61 13.24
C ASP A 157 4.64 -11.23 12.39
N LYS A 158 5.15 -10.52 11.38
CA LYS A 158 6.23 -10.99 10.49
C LYS A 158 7.58 -10.33 10.78
N ASP A 159 7.61 -9.01 10.85
CA ASP A 159 8.83 -8.23 10.97
C ASP A 159 8.60 -6.85 11.63
N ARG A 160 9.67 -6.07 11.72
CA ARG A 160 9.63 -4.66 12.10
C ARG A 160 9.96 -3.79 10.90
N ARG A 161 9.09 -2.82 10.60
CA ARG A 161 9.33 -1.83 9.54
C ARG A 161 9.57 -0.46 10.13
N VAL A 162 10.71 0.14 9.81
CA VAL A 162 11.08 1.49 10.21
C VAL A 162 10.85 2.45 9.04
N ILE A 163 10.21 3.57 9.33
CA ILE A 163 9.78 4.56 8.34
C ILE A 163 10.22 5.93 8.83
N LYS A 164 10.95 6.65 7.98
CA LYS A 164 11.37 8.03 8.28
C LYS A 164 10.29 9.01 7.83
N THR A 165 9.86 9.89 8.72
CA THR A 165 8.68 10.76 8.53
C THR A 165 8.86 11.78 7.41
N GLN A 166 10.10 12.17 7.11
CA GLN A 166 10.44 13.02 5.96
C GLN A 166 10.02 12.42 4.60
N HIS A 167 9.74 11.11 4.53
CA HIS A 167 9.29 10.43 3.32
C HIS A 167 7.76 10.30 3.24
N LEU A 168 7.02 10.85 4.20
CA LEU A 168 5.55 10.87 4.18
C LEU A 168 5.01 12.00 3.29
N SER A 169 5.82 13.03 3.03
CA SER A 169 5.44 14.23 2.25
C SER A 169 5.74 14.16 0.74
N THR A 170 6.22 13.03 0.20
CA THR A 170 6.62 12.96 -1.23
C THR A 170 5.50 12.85 -2.27
N MET A 171 4.22 13.07 -1.92
CA MET A 171 3.12 13.09 -2.89
C MET A 171 2.29 14.38 -2.79
N LYS A 172 2.91 15.53 -3.07
CA LYS A 172 2.34 16.73 -3.72
C LYS A 172 3.37 17.87 -3.74
N LEU A 173 4.37 17.77 -4.61
CA LEU A 173 5.06 18.94 -5.16
C LEU A 173 4.85 18.91 -6.67
N SER A 174 3.61 19.14 -7.10
CA SER A 174 3.42 19.72 -8.43
C SER A 174 4.06 21.10 -8.35
N PHE A 175 5.23 21.25 -8.95
CA PHE A 175 5.76 22.58 -9.26
C PHE A 175 4.63 23.37 -9.92
N GLN A 176 4.36 24.59 -9.42
CA GLN A 176 3.55 25.54 -10.18
C GLN A 176 4.20 25.65 -11.56
N ILE A 177 3.44 25.27 -12.59
CA ILE A 177 3.80 25.57 -13.97
C ILE A 177 4.02 27.10 -14.00
N PRO A 178 5.18 27.61 -14.43
CA PRO A 178 5.37 29.04 -14.56
C PRO A 178 4.20 29.58 -15.40
N GLN A 179 3.49 30.57 -14.89
CA GLN A 179 2.47 31.25 -15.67
C GLN A 179 3.13 31.72 -16.97
N GLN A 180 2.65 31.22 -18.11
CA GLN A 180 2.97 31.84 -19.38
C GLN A 180 2.54 33.31 -19.25
N GLN A 181 3.51 34.22 -19.37
CA GLN A 181 3.20 35.62 -19.58
C GLN A 181 2.37 35.71 -20.86
N ASN A 182 1.09 36.02 -20.69
CA ASN A 182 0.26 36.52 -21.77
C ASN A 182 0.93 37.81 -22.29
N GLN A 183 1.60 37.73 -23.43
CA GLN A 183 1.67 38.87 -24.33
C GLN A 183 0.43 38.81 -25.20
N SER A 184 -0.67 39.37 -24.70
CA SER A 184 -1.74 39.87 -25.55
C SER A 184 -1.37 41.29 -25.95
N ASP A 185 -1.18 41.47 -27.25
CA ASP A 185 -1.59 42.60 -28.08
C ASP A 185 -1.24 44.02 -27.58
N LEU A 186 -0.25 44.61 -28.26
CA LEU A 186 -0.35 46.01 -28.66
C LEU A 186 -0.24 46.05 -30.18
N ASP A 187 -1.40 46.30 -30.78
CA ASP A 187 -1.58 46.79 -32.14
C ASP A 187 -0.57 47.90 -32.47
N ASN A 188 -0.07 47.87 -33.70
CA ASN A 188 0.17 49.12 -34.41
C ASN A 188 -0.17 48.91 -35.88
N GLU A 189 -1.39 49.31 -36.22
CA GLU A 189 -1.84 49.55 -37.58
C GLU A 189 -0.99 50.65 -38.26
N ASN A 190 -0.95 50.54 -39.59
CA ASN A 190 -0.65 51.59 -40.58
C ASN A 190 0.82 51.88 -40.94
N ALA A 191 1.26 51.24 -42.03
CA ALA A 191 1.78 52.01 -43.18
C ALA A 191 1.57 51.20 -44.47
N LEU A 192 0.61 51.66 -45.28
CA LEU A 192 0.54 51.43 -46.72
C LEU A 192 1.90 51.70 -47.39
N ASN A 193 2.28 50.87 -48.36
CA ASN A 193 2.70 51.37 -49.66
C ASN A 193 2.63 50.25 -50.70
N GLU A 194 1.82 50.53 -51.72
CA GLU A 194 1.71 49.82 -52.99
C GLU A 194 3.00 49.92 -53.81
N ASP A 195 3.08 49.01 -54.79
CA ASP A 195 3.84 49.08 -56.05
C ASP A 195 5.37 48.92 -56.04
N ASN A 196 5.86 47.77 -56.54
CA ASN A 196 6.08 47.59 -57.99
C ASN A 196 6.82 46.26 -58.35
N ASN A 197 6.14 45.48 -59.20
CA ASN A 197 6.61 44.87 -60.46
C ASN A 197 7.58 43.66 -60.56
N LEU A 198 7.18 42.81 -61.54
CA LEU A 198 7.93 41.87 -62.40
C LEU A 198 8.33 40.51 -61.79
N SER A 199 7.97 39.33 -62.33
CA SER A 199 7.48 38.91 -63.66
C SER A 199 6.65 37.63 -63.55
#